data_AF-A0A4R6GUQ1-F1
#
_entry.id   AF-A0A4R6GUQ1-F1
#
_cell.length_a   1.000
_cell.length_b   1.000
_cell.length_c   1.000
_cell.angle_alpha   90.00
_cell.angle_beta   90.00
_cell.angle_gamma   90.00
#
_symmetry.space_group_name_H-M   'P 1'
#
loop_
_entity.id
_entity.type
_entity.pdbx_description
1 polymer ?
#
loop_
_entity_poly.entity_id
_entity_poly.type
_entity_poly.pdbx_seq_one_letter_code
_entity_poly.pdbx_strand_id
1 'polypeptide(L)'
;MKNTEQEELVAEMGAAYLCYLTGIQSATIDNSAAYINSWIGKFKEDKKMLLTASSMAQKAVDYILEHRTEPDGLASLQRFGELAKAD
;
A
#
# COMPACT_ATOMS: atom_id res chain seq x y z
N MET A 1 25.53 -3.39 4.34
CA MET A 1 24.59 -4.53 4.51
C MET A 1 23.21 -3.97 4.23
N LYS A 2 22.48 -4.47 3.22
CA LYS A 2 21.13 -3.99 2.89
C LYS A 2 20.14 -4.57 3.91
N ASN A 3 19.32 -3.73 4.53
CA ASN A 3 18.27 -4.14 5.47
C ASN A 3 17.01 -4.59 4.71
N THR A 4 17.13 -5.64 3.90
CA THR A 4 16.03 -6.17 3.07
C THR A 4 14.78 -6.50 3.88
N GLU A 5 14.94 -6.99 5.11
CA GLU A 5 13.81 -7.31 5.99
C GLU A 5 13.00 -6.08 6.43
N GLN A 6 13.66 -4.93 6.59
CA GLN A 6 12.97 -3.68 6.91
C GLN A 6 12.19 -3.17 5.69
N GLU A 7 12.77 -3.30 4.50
CA GLU A 7 12.12 -2.94 3.23
C GLU A 7 10.88 -3.82 2.97
N GLU A 8 10.99 -5.13 3.22
CA GLU A 8 9.87 -6.07 3.15
C GLU A 8 8.76 -5.71 4.13
N LEU A 9 9.10 -5.41 5.39
CA LEU A 9 8.11 -4.99 6.39
C LEU A 9 7.39 -3.70 5.98
N VAL A 10 8.12 -2.72 5.45
CA VAL A 10 7.53 -1.47 4.91
C VAL A 10 6.56 -1.78 3.77
N ALA A 11 6.93 -2.67 2.85
CA ALA A 11 6.10 -3.06 1.71
C ALA A 11 4.80 -3.77 2.17
N GLU A 12 4.90 -4.73 3.09
CA GLU A 12 3.72 -5.44 3.60
C GLU A 12 2.78 -4.53 4.39
N MET A 13 3.31 -3.65 5.26
CA MET A 13 2.49 -2.68 5.98
C MET A 13 1.81 -1.69 5.03
N GLY A 14 2.52 -1.23 4.00
CA GLY A 14 1.96 -0.35 2.97
C GLY A 14 0.83 -1.01 2.18
N ALA A 15 1.00 -2.27 1.79
CA ALA A 15 -0.03 -3.05 1.12
C ALA A 15 -1.27 -3.21 2.02
N ALA A 16 -1.09 -3.54 3.31
CA ALA A 16 -2.18 -3.66 4.26
C ALA A 16 -2.96 -2.35 4.45
N TYR A 17 -2.26 -1.21 4.54
CA TYR A 17 -2.89 0.11 4.64
C TYR A 17 -3.70 0.43 3.38
N LEU A 18 -3.15 0.19 2.19
CA LEU A 18 -3.87 0.42 0.93
C LEU A 18 -5.10 -0.48 0.80
N CYS A 19 -5.00 -1.76 1.15
CA CYS A 19 -6.14 -2.67 1.18
C CYS A 19 -7.26 -2.14 2.09
N TYR A 20 -6.90 -1.71 3.31
CA TYR A 20 -7.83 -1.09 4.24
C TYR A 20 -8.48 0.17 3.66
N LEU A 21 -7.69 1.10 3.12
CA LEU A 21 -8.18 2.38 2.59
C LEU A 21 -9.01 2.24 1.31
N THR A 22 -8.77 1.19 0.51
CA THR A 22 -9.51 0.94 -0.75
C THR A 22 -10.71 0.02 -0.57
N GLY A 23 -10.94 -0.49 0.65
CA GLY A 23 -11.99 -1.46 0.91
C GLY A 23 -11.73 -2.85 0.28
N ILE A 24 -10.50 -3.09 -0.21
CA ILE A 24 -10.10 -4.42 -0.66
C ILE A 24 -9.90 -5.27 0.59
N GLN A 25 -10.86 -6.17 0.83
CA GLN A 25 -10.78 -7.09 1.95
C GLN A 25 -9.65 -8.09 1.70
N SER A 26 -8.54 -7.91 2.42
CA SER A 26 -7.43 -8.85 2.36
C SER A 26 -7.89 -10.16 2.99
N ALA A 27 -8.18 -11.18 2.16
CA ALA A 27 -8.61 -12.52 2.60
C ALA A 27 -7.52 -13.31 3.36
N THR A 28 -6.52 -12.62 3.94
CA THR A 28 -5.24 -13.18 4.39
C THR A 28 -4.97 -12.95 5.89
N ILE A 29 -5.94 -12.45 6.67
CA ILE A 29 -5.76 -12.19 8.11
C ILE A 29 -5.22 -13.42 8.86
N ASP A 30 -5.67 -14.62 8.50
CA ASP A 30 -5.20 -15.87 9.12
C ASP A 30 -3.76 -16.24 8.72
N ASN A 31 -3.33 -15.90 7.50
CA ASN A 31 -1.93 -16.10 7.06
C ASN A 31 -0.98 -15.10 7.72
N SER A 32 -1.43 -13.86 7.96
CA SER A 32 -0.63 -12.81 8.60
C SER A 32 -0.24 -13.16 10.05
N ALA A 33 -1.03 -13.97 10.77
CA ALA A 33 -0.73 -14.38 12.14
C ALA A 33 0.55 -15.24 12.26
N ALA A 34 0.78 -16.14 11.29
CA ALA A 34 2.00 -16.96 11.24
C ALA A 34 3.24 -16.11 11.00
N TYR A 35 3.14 -15.10 10.13
CA TYR A 35 4.22 -14.15 9.90
C TYR A 35 4.47 -13.29 11.13
N ILE A 36 3.46 -12.67 11.74
CA ILE A 36 3.63 -11.83 12.95
C ILE A 36 4.39 -12.57 14.07
N ASN A 37 4.14 -13.87 14.25
CA ASN A 37 4.89 -14.69 15.21
C ASN A 37 6.39 -14.80 14.90
N SER A 38 6.77 -14.85 13.62
CA SER A 38 8.19 -14.83 13.21
C SER A 38 8.87 -13.48 13.45
N TRP A 39 8.11 -12.38 13.45
CA TRP A 39 8.63 -11.02 13.65
C TRP A 39 8.62 -10.55 15.11
N ILE A 40 7.79 -11.15 15.98
CA ILE A 40 7.72 -10.81 17.42
C ILE A 40 9.09 -10.90 18.11
N GLY A 41 9.92 -11.88 17.76
CA GLY A 41 11.28 -11.99 18.32
C GLY A 41 12.14 -10.79 17.96
N LYS A 42 12.10 -10.38 16.69
CA LYS A 42 12.87 -9.24 16.17
C LYS A 42 12.37 -7.91 16.71
N PHE A 43 11.06 -7.74 16.87
CA PHE A 43 10.50 -6.54 17.49
C PHE A 43 10.85 -6.40 18.98
N LYS A 44 11.15 -7.51 19.67
CA LYS A 44 11.65 -7.45 21.05
C LYS A 44 13.10 -6.94 21.10
N GLU A 45 13.91 -7.28 20.11
CA GLU A 45 15.31 -6.82 19.98
C GLU A 45 15.39 -5.36 19.51
N ASP A 46 14.57 -4.97 18.53
CA ASP A 46 14.48 -3.60 18.04
C ASP A 46 13.03 -3.12 17.96
N LYS A 47 12.57 -2.51 19.05
CA LYS A 47 11.23 -1.90 19.15
C LYS A 47 11.05 -0.68 18.23
N LYS A 48 12.15 -0.04 17.81
CA LYS A 48 12.08 1.13 16.92
C LYS A 48 11.83 0.70 15.49
N MET A 49 12.30 -0.48 15.08
CA MET A 49 12.11 -1.02 13.74
C MET A 49 10.63 -1.00 13.32
N LEU A 50 9.72 -1.44 14.20
CA LEU A 50 8.28 -1.46 13.91
C LEU A 50 7.72 -0.05 13.69
N LEU A 51 8.07 0.91 14.56
CA LEU A 51 7.63 2.30 14.46
C LEU A 51 8.19 2.98 13.21
N THR A 52 9.47 2.75 12.90
CA THR A 52 10.13 3.28 11.72
C THR A 52 9.52 2.71 10.45
N ALA A 53 9.31 1.40 10.38
CA ALA A 53 8.69 0.75 9.23
C ALA A 53 7.26 1.26 9.01
N SER A 54 6.47 1.39 10.08
CA SER A 54 5.11 1.94 10.03
C SER A 54 5.09 3.37 9.47
N SER A 55 6.02 4.23 9.92
CA SER A 55 6.11 5.62 9.45
C SER A 55 6.56 5.70 7.99
N MET A 56 7.47 4.83 7.56
CA MET A 56 7.90 4.76 6.15
C MET A 56 6.77 4.23 5.25
N ALA A 57 6.05 3.21 5.69
CA ALA A 57 4.89 2.66 4.99
C ALA A 57 3.80 3.73 4.82
N GLN A 58 3.49 4.48 5.87
CA GLN A 58 2.55 5.61 5.81
C GLN A 58 2.95 6.60 4.71
N LYS A 59 4.21 7.06 4.71
CA LYS A 59 4.70 8.02 3.68
C LYS A 59 4.58 7.47 2.26
N ALA A 60 4.86 6.18 2.06
CA ALA A 60 4.74 5.54 0.75
C ALA A 60 3.28 5.47 0.30
N VAL A 61 2.36 5.13 1.22
CA VAL A 61 0.93 5.11 0.96
C VAL A 61 0.41 6.50 0.65
N ASP A 62 0.75 7.49 1.46
CA ASP A 62 0.36 8.89 1.25
C ASP A 62 0.81 9.36 -0.14
N TYR A 63 2.06 9.08 -0.52
CA TYR A 63 2.57 9.38 -1.86
C TYR A 63 1.73 8.73 -2.97
N ILE A 64 1.40 7.45 -2.84
CA ILE A 64 0.56 6.73 -3.82
C ILE A 64 -0.84 7.36 -3.93
N LEU A 65 -1.42 7.79 -2.81
CA LEU A 65 -2.75 8.40 -2.77
C LEU A 65 -2.76 9.81 -3.35
N GLU A 66 -1.76 10.63 -3.04
CA GLU A 66 -1.59 11.99 -3.56
C GLU A 66 -1.33 12.02 -5.06
N HIS A 67 -0.67 10.97 -5.60
CA HIS A 67 -0.33 10.86 -7.02
C HIS A 67 -1.32 9.97 -7.79
N ARG A 68 -2.50 9.71 -7.24
CA ARG A 68 -3.59 9.13 -8.02
C ARG A 68 -3.92 10.11 -9.14
N THR A 69 -3.65 9.71 -10.38
CA THR A 69 -4.30 10.34 -11.52
C THR A 69 -5.79 10.12 -11.33
N GLU A 70 -6.52 11.16 -10.92
CA GLU A 70 -7.92 11.28 -11.26
C GLU A 70 -8.02 10.89 -12.74
N PRO A 71 -8.84 9.88 -13.13
CA PRO A 71 -9.16 9.78 -14.54
C PRO A 71 -9.70 11.15 -14.88
N ASP A 72 -9.04 11.87 -15.80
CA ASP A 72 -9.52 13.16 -16.25
C ASP A 72 -10.93 12.91 -16.81
N GLY A 73 -11.92 13.09 -15.94
CA GLY A 73 -13.30 12.68 -16.20
C GLY A 73 -13.83 13.47 -17.38
N LEU A 74 -13.30 14.68 -17.58
CA LEU A 74 -13.65 15.57 -18.66
C LEU A 74 -12.94 15.15 -19.96
N ALA A 75 -11.64 14.84 -19.94
CA ALA A 75 -10.95 14.36 -21.15
C ALA A 75 -11.39 12.96 -21.60
N SER A 76 -11.71 12.08 -20.65
CA SER A 76 -12.26 10.75 -20.95
C SER A 76 -13.66 10.86 -21.55
N LEU A 77 -14.56 11.68 -21.00
CA LEU A 77 -15.88 11.95 -21.58
C LEU A 77 -15.81 12.68 -22.94
N GLN A 78 -14.88 13.61 -23.12
CA GLN A 78 -14.66 14.27 -24.41
C GLN A 78 -14.24 13.26 -25.49
N ARG A 79 -13.30 12.35 -25.18
CA ARG A 79 -12.91 11.26 -26.09
C ARG A 79 -14.06 10.32 -26.44
N PHE A 80 -14.94 10.00 -25.50
CA PHE A 80 -16.14 9.21 -25.79
C PHE A 80 -17.13 9.95 -26.71
N GLY A 81 -17.30 11.27 -26.51
CA GLY A 81 -18.16 12.10 -27.35
C GLY A 81 -17.62 12.31 -28.77
N GLU A 82 -16.31 12.29 -28.97
CA GLU A 82 -15.68 12.36 -30.29
C GLU A 82 -15.82 11.06 -31.08
N LEU A 83 -15.70 9.90 -30.42
CA LEU A 83 -15.93 8.59 -31.05
C LEU A 83 -17.38 8.40 -31.48
N ALA A 84 -18.35 8.88 -30.70
CA ALA A 84 -19.78 8.80 -31.04
C ALA A 84 -20.21 9.70 -32.20
N LYS A 85 -19.34 10.63 -32.66
CA LYS A 85 -19.58 11.50 -33.82
C LYS A 85 -18.85 11.03 -35.08
N ALA A 86 -18.09 9.94 -35.00
CA ALA A 86 -17.30 9.41 -36.11
C ALA A 86 -18.04 8.33 -36.93
N ASP A 87 -19.29 8.02 -36.57
CA ASP A 87 -20.23 7.14 -37.29
C ASP A 87 -21.39 7.96 -37.91
#